data_AF-A0A848I606-F1
#
_entry.id   AF-A0A848I606-F1
#
_cell.length_a   1.000
_cell.length_b   1.000
_cell.length_c   1.000
_cell.angle_alpha   90.00
_cell.angle_beta   90.00
_cell.angle_gamma   90.00
#
_symmetry.space_group_name_H-M   'P 1'
#
loop_
_entity.id
_entity.type
_entity.pdbx_description
1 polymer ?
#
loop_
_entity_poly.entity_id
_entity_poly.type
_entity_poly.pdbx_seq_one_letter_code
_entity_poly.pdbx_strand_id
1 'polypeptide(L)'
;MEIAMSALPLVLILMLTGSLTATATAAEHHASFHVACAQGRSLGLRIEGRQARVQLADGELVLARKPSSLGRHFRSGDATLNLDDGFVAFARRGDWDWQDCHIDPSFVSER
;
A
#
# COMPACT_ATOMS: atom_id res chain seq x y z
N MET A 1 -43.50 16.78 -58.58
CA MET A 1 -42.17 16.54 -59.21
C MET A 1 -41.49 17.88 -59.27
N GLU A 2 -40.66 18.21 -58.28
CA GLU A 2 -39.52 19.14 -58.34
C GLU A 2 -38.60 18.77 -57.17
N ILE A 3 -37.31 18.59 -57.49
CA ILE A 3 -36.25 18.13 -56.59
C ILE A 3 -35.53 19.38 -56.10
N ALA A 4 -35.40 19.57 -54.80
CA ALA A 4 -34.48 20.56 -54.24
C ALA A 4 -33.67 19.93 -53.11
N MET A 5 -32.51 19.41 -53.52
CA MET A 5 -31.39 19.05 -52.67
C MET A 5 -30.92 20.34 -51.96
N SER A 6 -30.93 20.37 -50.63
CA SER A 6 -30.29 21.44 -49.88
C SER A 6 -29.41 20.87 -48.78
N ALA A 7 -28.20 21.40 -48.74
CA ALA A 7 -27.00 20.84 -48.17
C ALA A 7 -27.04 20.77 -46.63
N LEU A 8 -26.48 19.69 -46.09
CA LEU A 8 -25.96 19.70 -44.72
C LEU A 8 -24.70 20.58 -44.66
N PRO A 9 -24.53 21.41 -43.63
CA PRO A 9 -23.22 21.66 -43.07
C PRO A 9 -23.09 20.92 -41.73
N LEU A 10 -22.05 20.09 -41.69
CA LEU A 10 -21.41 19.58 -40.49
C LEU A 10 -21.35 20.67 -39.40
N VAL A 11 -22.17 20.53 -38.37
CA VAL A 11 -21.88 21.12 -37.05
C VAL A 11 -21.92 19.98 -36.03
N LEU A 12 -21.12 18.97 -36.33
CA LEU A 12 -20.66 17.99 -35.36
C LEU A 12 -19.29 18.49 -34.87
N ILE A 13 -19.01 18.24 -33.59
CA ILE A 13 -17.68 18.31 -32.96
C ILE A 13 -17.27 19.72 -32.52
N LEU A 14 -17.66 20.16 -31.30
CA LEU A 14 -16.88 21.11 -30.48
C LEU A 14 -17.41 21.22 -29.03
N MET A 15 -17.87 20.11 -28.43
CA MET A 15 -18.43 20.11 -27.06
C MET A 15 -17.82 19.04 -26.14
N LEU A 16 -16.55 18.63 -26.31
CA LEU A 16 -15.88 17.70 -25.37
C LEU A 16 -14.38 17.99 -25.18
N THR A 17 -14.01 19.22 -24.82
CA THR A 17 -12.64 19.53 -24.34
C THR A 17 -12.66 20.15 -22.94
N GLY A 18 -13.60 19.73 -22.10
CA GLY A 18 -13.50 19.90 -20.66
C GLY A 18 -12.87 18.64 -20.07
N SER A 19 -11.58 18.43 -20.30
CA SER A 19 -10.82 17.39 -19.59
C SER A 19 -10.82 17.79 -18.11
N LEU A 20 -11.78 17.28 -17.33
CA LEU A 20 -11.66 17.26 -15.88
C LEU A 20 -10.35 16.55 -15.58
N THR A 21 -9.31 17.29 -15.20
CA THR A 21 -8.16 16.74 -14.53
C THR A 21 -8.66 16.22 -13.19
N ALA A 22 -9.17 14.98 -13.20
CA ALA A 22 -9.37 14.22 -11.99
C ALA A 22 -7.97 14.08 -11.37
N THR A 23 -7.64 14.93 -10.42
CA THR A 23 -6.59 14.65 -9.45
C THR A 23 -7.05 13.42 -8.71
N ALA A 24 -6.67 12.25 -9.23
CA ALA A 24 -6.69 11.03 -8.46
C ALA A 24 -5.75 11.25 -7.28
N THR A 25 -6.28 11.71 -6.16
CA THR A 25 -5.62 11.54 -4.89
C THR A 25 -5.54 10.03 -4.71
N ALA A 26 -4.38 9.44 -5.02
CA ALA A 26 -4.09 8.07 -4.66
C ALA A 26 -4.39 8.00 -3.16
N ALA A 27 -5.51 7.36 -2.80
CA ALA A 27 -5.84 7.14 -1.41
C ALA A 27 -4.61 6.47 -0.81
N GLU A 28 -4.01 7.09 0.20
CA GLU A 28 -2.96 6.43 0.95
C GLU A 28 -3.64 5.21 1.57
N HIS A 29 -3.43 4.04 0.95
CA HIS A 29 -3.96 2.79 1.46
C HIS A 29 -3.23 2.48 2.76
N HIS A 30 -3.83 2.90 3.87
CA HIS A 30 -3.39 2.57 5.20
C HIS A 30 -3.75 1.10 5.42
N ALA A 31 -2.75 0.23 5.36
CA ALA A 31 -2.97 -1.19 5.52
C ALA A 31 -2.53 -1.62 6.92
N SER A 32 -3.44 -2.25 7.67
CA SER A 32 -3.17 -2.79 9.01
C SER A 32 -3.23 -4.31 8.99
N PHE A 33 -2.25 -4.96 9.60
CA PHE A 33 -2.07 -6.40 9.61
C PHE A 33 -1.77 -6.88 11.03
N HIS A 34 -2.26 -8.08 11.35
CA HIS A 34 -1.68 -8.90 12.41
C HIS A 34 -0.63 -9.83 11.78
N VAL A 35 0.54 -9.93 12.40
CA VAL A 35 1.62 -10.80 11.94
C VAL A 35 1.88 -11.84 13.03
N ALA A 36 1.72 -13.11 12.66
CA ALA A 36 2.05 -14.24 13.51
C ALA A 36 3.45 -14.74 13.16
N CYS A 37 4.23 -15.11 14.16
CA CYS A 37 5.59 -15.62 14.05
C CYS A 37 5.72 -16.95 14.80
N ALA A 38 6.83 -17.64 14.59
CA ALA A 38 7.19 -18.83 15.35
C ALA A 38 7.15 -18.57 16.88
N GLN A 39 7.04 -19.66 17.65
CA GLN A 39 7.04 -19.63 19.12
C GLN A 39 5.89 -18.80 19.73
N GLY A 40 4.80 -18.60 18.98
CA GLY A 40 3.62 -17.86 19.44
C GLY A 40 3.81 -16.35 19.55
N ARG A 41 4.90 -15.80 18.99
CA ARG A 41 5.12 -14.36 18.94
C ARG A 41 4.21 -13.72 17.90
N SER A 42 3.82 -12.47 18.14
CA SER A 42 3.11 -11.68 17.15
C SER A 42 3.46 -10.20 17.25
N LEU A 43 3.15 -9.47 16.19
CA LEU A 43 3.23 -8.03 16.13
C LEU A 43 2.06 -7.44 15.34
N GLY A 44 1.70 -6.21 15.66
CA GLY A 44 0.82 -5.41 14.82
C GLY A 44 1.66 -4.66 13.79
N LEU A 45 1.18 -4.55 12.56
CA LEU A 45 1.86 -3.82 11.50
C LEU A 45 0.89 -2.86 10.82
N ARG A 46 1.25 -1.57 10.73
CA ARG A 46 0.54 -0.58 9.92
C ARG A 46 1.47 0.02 8.88
N ILE A 47 1.02 0.09 7.64
CA ILE A 47 1.75 0.76 6.55
C ILE A 47 1.05 2.07 6.23
N GLU A 48 1.77 3.18 6.40
CA GLU A 48 1.29 4.55 6.23
C GLU A 48 2.20 5.25 5.22
N GLY A 49 1.85 5.17 3.94
CA GLY A 49 2.63 5.73 2.84
C GLY A 49 4.08 5.21 2.81
N ARG A 50 5.03 6.07 3.21
CA ARG A 50 6.48 5.76 3.25
C ARG A 50 6.96 5.26 4.62
N GLN A 51 6.06 4.94 5.54
CA GLN A 51 6.39 4.46 6.87
C GLN A 51 5.73 3.11 7.15
N ALA A 52 6.35 2.34 8.04
CA ALA A 52 5.77 1.19 8.68
C ALA A 52 5.82 1.39 10.20
N ARG A 53 4.68 1.24 10.87
CA ARG A 53 4.58 1.20 12.33
C ARG A 53 4.46 -0.25 12.78
N VAL A 54 5.42 -0.70 13.57
CA VAL A 54 5.46 -2.03 14.15
C VAL A 54 5.08 -1.93 15.63
N GLN A 55 3.91 -2.44 15.98
CA GLN A 55 3.42 -2.48 17.34
C GLN A 55 3.87 -3.80 17.99
N LEU A 56 4.74 -3.68 18.99
CA LEU A 56 5.18 -4.76 19.86
C LEU A 56 4.50 -4.65 21.22
N ALA A 57 4.65 -5.68 22.05
CA ALA A 57 4.13 -5.68 23.42
C ALA A 57 4.76 -4.57 24.29
N ASP A 58 6.02 -4.21 24.03
CA ASP A 58 6.81 -3.25 24.80
C ASP A 58 6.86 -1.84 24.17
N GLY A 59 6.23 -1.61 23.02
CA GLY A 59 6.18 -0.30 22.39
C GLY A 59 5.90 -0.32 20.89
N GLU A 60 5.99 0.85 20.26
CA GLU A 60 5.88 1.01 18.80
C GLU A 60 7.26 1.37 18.21
N LEU A 61 7.60 0.75 17.08
CA LEU A 61 8.74 1.15 16.26
C LEU A 61 8.26 1.79 14.96
N VAL A 62 8.82 2.93 14.60
CA VAL A 62 8.55 3.60 13.33
C VAL A 62 9.72 3.38 12.37
N LEU A 63 9.44 2.76 11.22
CA LEU A 63 10.42 2.38 10.22
C LEU A 63 10.18 3.18 8.92
N ALA A 64 11.25 3.68 8.33
CA ALA A 64 11.17 4.43 7.08
C ALA A 64 11.35 3.51 5.86
N ARG A 65 10.56 3.71 4.81
CA ARG A 65 10.70 2.99 3.54
C ARG A 65 12.07 3.26 2.92
N LYS A 66 12.75 2.20 2.50
CA LYS A 66 14.02 2.25 1.80
C LYS A 66 13.89 1.56 0.42
N PRO A 67 14.68 1.98 -0.58
CA PRO A 67 14.78 1.26 -1.84
C PRO A 67 15.22 -0.19 -1.60
N SER A 68 14.64 -1.13 -2.35
CA SER A 68 14.98 -2.55 -2.27
C SER A 68 14.52 -3.26 -3.54
N SER A 69 15.27 -4.28 -3.94
CA SER A 69 14.85 -5.26 -4.97
C SER A 69 14.02 -6.42 -4.39
N LEU A 70 13.95 -6.55 -3.06
CA LEU A 70 13.28 -7.63 -2.32
C LEU A 70 12.03 -7.09 -1.61
N GLY A 71 10.95 -6.88 -2.36
CA GLY A 71 9.66 -6.44 -1.83
C GLY A 71 9.68 -5.04 -1.19
N ARG A 72 8.76 -4.80 -0.25
CA ARG A 72 8.68 -3.53 0.49
C ARG A 72 9.60 -3.57 1.72
N HIS A 73 10.72 -2.86 1.64
CA HIS A 73 11.72 -2.77 2.71
C HIS A 73 11.57 -1.49 3.54
N PHE A 74 11.55 -1.62 4.87
CA PHE A 74 11.49 -0.54 5.84
C PHE A 74 12.57 -0.74 6.91
N ARG A 75 13.15 0.36 7.39
CA ARG A 75 14.27 0.29 8.34
C ARG A 75 14.33 1.51 9.26
N SER A 76 14.80 1.26 10.48
CA SER A 76 15.29 2.27 11.43
C SER A 76 16.69 1.87 11.94
N GLY A 77 17.21 2.60 12.93
CA GLY A 77 18.40 2.14 13.66
C GLY A 77 18.15 0.79 14.35
N ASP A 78 16.95 0.58 14.88
CA ASP A 78 16.69 -0.49 15.84
C ASP A 78 15.98 -1.70 15.23
N ALA A 79 15.45 -1.59 14.01
CA ALA A 79 14.82 -2.73 13.35
C ALA A 79 14.83 -2.64 11.82
N THR A 80 14.63 -3.79 11.19
CA THR A 80 14.44 -3.97 9.76
C THR A 80 13.19 -4.82 9.50
N LEU A 81 12.42 -4.43 8.49
CA LEU A 81 11.22 -5.10 8.05
C LEU A 81 11.23 -5.25 6.52
N ASN A 82 10.99 -6.46 6.01
CA ASN A 82 10.69 -6.71 4.61
C ASN A 82 9.34 -7.41 4.49
N LEU A 83 8.54 -6.98 3.51
CA LEU A 83 7.24 -7.58 3.17
C LEU A 83 7.26 -8.02 1.71
N ASP A 84 6.90 -9.27 1.47
CA ASP A 84 6.83 -9.86 0.13
C ASP A 84 5.73 -10.94 0.09
N ASP A 85 4.69 -10.76 -0.74
CA ASP A 85 3.58 -11.70 -0.94
C ASP A 85 3.03 -12.41 0.32
N GLY A 86 2.89 -11.67 1.43
CA GLY A 86 2.37 -12.18 2.70
C GLY A 86 3.42 -12.72 3.67
N PHE A 87 4.65 -12.94 3.19
CA PHE A 87 5.81 -13.21 4.04
C PHE A 87 6.32 -11.93 4.70
N VAL A 88 6.73 -12.05 5.96
CA VAL A 88 7.26 -10.95 6.76
C VAL A 88 8.63 -11.37 7.29
N ALA A 89 9.68 -10.66 6.91
CA ALA A 89 10.96 -10.75 7.62
C ALA A 89 11.10 -9.55 8.54
N PHE A 90 11.09 -9.79 9.85
CA PHE A 90 11.28 -8.75 10.86
C PHE A 90 12.50 -9.10 11.73
N ALA A 91 13.38 -8.13 11.94
CA ALA A 91 14.52 -8.28 12.83
C ALA A 91 14.63 -7.02 13.70
N ARG A 92 14.73 -7.21 15.01
CA ARG A 92 14.95 -6.14 15.98
C ARG A 92 16.38 -6.27 16.53
N ARG A 93 17.07 -5.14 16.65
CA ARG A 93 18.41 -5.10 17.24
C ARG A 93 18.36 -5.68 18.64
N GLY A 94 19.18 -6.69 18.90
CA GLY A 94 19.25 -7.37 20.19
C GLY A 94 18.20 -8.46 20.41
N ASP A 95 17.33 -8.73 19.43
CA ASP A 95 16.29 -9.76 19.50
C ASP A 95 16.13 -10.41 18.12
N TRP A 96 16.72 -11.60 17.98
CA TRP A 96 16.81 -12.34 16.73
C TRP A 96 15.75 -13.44 16.59
N ASP A 97 14.89 -13.62 17.59
CA ASP A 97 13.93 -14.73 17.67
C ASP A 97 12.61 -14.43 16.94
N TRP A 98 12.63 -13.50 15.97
CA TRP A 98 11.49 -13.16 15.10
C TRP A 98 11.56 -13.99 13.82
N GLN A 99 11.18 -15.27 13.93
CA GLN A 99 11.30 -16.26 12.85
C GLN A 99 9.92 -16.64 12.30
N ASP A 100 9.89 -17.10 11.04
CA ASP A 100 8.70 -17.61 10.34
C ASP A 100 7.47 -16.70 10.42
N CYS A 101 7.69 -15.39 10.34
CA CYS A 101 6.62 -14.40 10.42
C CYS A 101 5.82 -14.32 9.11
N HIS A 102 4.51 -14.28 9.24
CA HIS A 102 3.56 -14.19 8.14
C HIS A 102 2.38 -13.30 8.52
N ILE A 103 1.80 -12.63 7.53
CA ILE A 103 0.53 -11.91 7.73
C ILE A 103 -0.53 -12.96 8.03
N ASP A 104 -1.23 -12.79 9.15
CA ASP A 104 -2.37 -13.62 9.51
C ASP A 104 -3.58 -13.22 8.64
N PRO A 105 -3.99 -14.07 7.67
CA PRO A 105 -5.06 -13.74 6.73
C PRO A 105 -6.43 -13.67 7.41
N SER A 106 -6.57 -14.17 8.64
CA SER A 106 -7.80 -14.05 9.42
C SER A 106 -8.02 -12.64 9.97
N PHE A 107 -7.01 -11.77 9.88
CA PHE A 107 -7.00 -10.44 10.47
C PHE A 107 -6.81 -9.35 9.41
N VAL A 108 -7.76 -9.25 8.47
CA VAL A 108 -7.82 -8.12 7.53
C VAL A 108 -8.78 -7.09 8.08
N SER A 109 -8.26 -5.98 8.63
CA SER A 109 -9.07 -4.81 8.97
C SER A 109 -9.00 -3.83 7.80
N GLU A 110 -9.93 -3.95 6.86
CA GLU A 110 -10.22 -2.88 5.89
C GLU A 110 -10.86 -1.72 6.66
N ARG A 111 -10.10 -0.64 6.93
CA ARG A 111 -10.65 0.64 7.36
C ARG A 111 -10.08 1.77 6.53
#